data_AF-A0A8T5R3M4-F1
#
_entry.id   AF-A0A8T5R3M4-F1
#
_cell.length_a   1.000
_cell.length_b   1.000
_cell.length_c   1.000
_cell.angle_alpha   90.00
_cell.angle_beta   90.00
_cell.angle_gamma   90.00
#
_symmetry.space_group_name_H-M   'P 1'
#
loop_
_entity.id
_entity.type
_entity.pdbx_description
1 polymer ?
#
loop_
_entity_poly.entity_id
_entity_poly.type
_entity_poly.pdbx_seq_one_letter_code
_entity_poly.pdbx_strand_id
1 'polypeptide(L)'
;MRVNDILASAQDVLNSYCCENCKSLCCHKGKVLIDRSFPKEIVPKDRIVERNDGYCDLILKGGCPLLDKKLLCTIHKEPYRPKACQEYPFFVKPSVVYIAEACPAVKDGTLKEIISKFEELGLKIIFI
;
A
#
# COMPACT_ATOMS: atom_id res chain seq x y z
N MET A 1 4.66 22.73 -4.90
CA MET A 1 4.70 21.26 -4.88
C MET A 1 3.27 20.76 -4.81
N ARG A 2 2.87 19.80 -5.64
CA ARG A 2 1.52 19.21 -5.61
C ARG A 2 1.54 17.94 -4.76
N VAL A 3 0.38 17.55 -4.24
CA VAL A 3 0.20 16.30 -3.49
C VAL A 3 0.72 15.08 -4.25
N ASN A 4 0.48 15.01 -5.55
CA ASN A 4 0.96 13.91 -6.39
C ASN A 4 2.50 13.84 -6.45
N ASP A 5 3.20 14.98 -6.37
CA ASP A 5 4.67 15.02 -6.38
C ASP A 5 5.23 14.45 -5.06
N ILE A 6 4.55 14.75 -3.94
CA ILE A 6 4.88 14.18 -2.62
C ILE A 6 4.64 12.67 -2.63
N LEU A 7 3.51 12.22 -3.18
CA LEU A 7 3.18 10.80 -3.26
C LEU A 7 4.17 10.02 -4.14
N ALA A 8 4.59 10.59 -5.28
CA ALA A 8 5.62 9.97 -6.11
C ALA A 8 6.95 9.83 -5.35
N SER A 9 7.39 10.90 -4.69
CA SER A 9 8.58 10.89 -3.84
C SER A 9 8.47 9.85 -2.70
N ALA A 10 7.27 9.74 -2.12
CA ALA A 10 6.99 8.79 -1.06
C ALA A 10 7.07 7.34 -1.56
N GLN A 11 6.59 7.06 -2.75
CA GLN A 11 6.67 5.74 -3.36
C GLN A 11 8.12 5.35 -3.64
N ASP A 12 8.97 6.26 -4.10
CA ASP A 12 10.39 5.96 -4.34
C ASP A 12 11.11 5.57 -3.05
N VAL A 13 10.95 6.37 -1.98
CA VAL A 13 11.52 6.06 -0.66
C VAL A 13 10.96 4.76 -0.10
N LEU A 14 9.65 4.56 -0.20
CA LEU A 14 8.97 3.38 0.31
C LEU A 14 9.41 2.12 -0.44
N ASN A 15 9.57 2.17 -1.76
CA ASN A 15 9.96 1.02 -2.57
C ASN A 15 11.33 0.49 -2.14
N SER A 16 12.32 1.38 -1.97
CA SER A 16 13.66 1.00 -1.50
C SER A 16 13.59 0.39 -0.10
N TYR A 17 12.89 1.05 0.83
CA TYR A 17 12.74 0.54 2.19
C TYR A 17 11.98 -0.80 2.24
N CYS A 18 10.95 -0.97 1.41
CA CYS A 18 10.17 -2.20 1.31
C CYS A 18 11.01 -3.39 0.89
N CYS A 19 11.93 -3.22 -0.06
CA CYS A 19 12.75 -4.30 -0.58
C CYS A 19 13.93 -4.63 0.34
N GLU A 20 14.60 -3.60 0.87
CA GLU A 20 15.88 -3.75 1.56
C GLU A 20 15.71 -4.02 3.06
N ASN A 21 14.74 -3.36 3.70
CA ASN A 21 14.60 -3.39 5.17
C ASN A 21 13.37 -4.20 5.59
N CYS A 22 12.21 -3.78 5.11
CA CYS A 22 10.92 -4.31 5.54
C CYS A 22 10.61 -5.66 4.92
N LYS A 23 11.22 -6.02 3.79
CA LYS A 23 10.90 -7.26 3.04
C LYS A 23 9.39 -7.38 2.75
N SER A 24 8.75 -6.27 2.44
CA SER A 24 7.33 -6.17 2.12
C SER A 24 6.36 -6.68 3.21
N LEU A 25 6.67 -6.47 4.51
CA LEU A 25 5.81 -6.85 5.65
C LEU A 25 4.38 -6.26 5.62
N CYS A 26 4.10 -5.21 4.84
CA CYS A 26 2.72 -4.74 4.65
C CYS A 26 1.82 -5.83 4.05
N CYS A 27 2.42 -6.79 3.33
CA CYS A 27 1.77 -8.01 2.87
C CYS A 27 1.40 -8.98 4.01
N HIS A 28 1.79 -8.73 5.25
CA HIS A 28 1.40 -9.55 6.40
C HIS A 28 0.11 -9.04 7.07
N LYS A 29 -0.53 -7.98 6.53
CA LYS A 29 -1.81 -7.40 7.02
C LYS A 29 -3.02 -8.35 6.97
N GLY A 30 -2.82 -9.61 6.58
CA GLY A 30 -3.84 -10.65 6.57
C GLY A 30 -4.68 -10.64 5.29
N LYS A 31 -5.22 -9.48 4.88
CA LYS A 31 -5.99 -9.35 3.64
C LYS A 31 -6.03 -7.93 3.06
N VAL A 32 -6.31 -7.81 1.76
CA VAL A 32 -6.61 -6.55 1.07
C VAL A 32 -7.89 -6.69 0.25
N LEU A 33 -8.70 -5.63 0.20
CA LEU A 33 -9.92 -5.60 -0.60
C LEU A 33 -9.56 -5.43 -2.09
N ILE A 34 -10.15 -6.27 -2.93
CA ILE A 34 -10.05 -6.21 -4.39
C ILE A 34 -11.45 -6.18 -5.01
N ASP A 35 -11.58 -5.55 -6.17
CA ASP A 35 -12.84 -5.59 -6.92
C ASP A 35 -12.99 -6.91 -7.69
N ARG A 36 -14.18 -7.16 -8.25
CA ARG A 36 -14.49 -8.37 -9.03
C ARG A 36 -13.78 -8.43 -10.39
N SER A 37 -13.24 -7.32 -10.88
CA SER A 37 -12.45 -7.27 -12.12
C SER A 37 -11.00 -7.70 -11.91
N PHE A 38 -10.56 -7.86 -10.65
CA PHE A 38 -9.25 -8.40 -10.34
C PHE A 38 -9.06 -9.79 -10.96
N PRO A 39 -7.99 -10.01 -11.74
CA PRO A 39 -7.72 -11.28 -12.41
C PRO A 39 -7.46 -12.37 -11.37
N LYS A 40 -8.37 -13.33 -11.25
CA LYS A 40 -8.30 -14.37 -10.21
C LYS A 40 -7.29 -15.46 -10.56
N GLU A 41 -6.92 -15.55 -11.82
CA GLU A 41 -5.98 -16.51 -12.40
C GLU A 41 -4.52 -16.25 -12.01
N ILE A 42 -4.18 -15.01 -11.62
CA ILE A 42 -2.80 -14.65 -11.22
C ILE A 42 -2.52 -14.90 -9.72
N VAL A 43 -3.52 -15.38 -8.97
CA VAL A 43 -3.36 -15.76 -7.55
C VAL A 43 -3.96 -17.14 -7.29
N PRO A 44 -3.48 -17.87 -6.26
CA PRO A 44 -4.09 -19.14 -5.88
C PRO A 44 -5.55 -18.96 -5.44
N LYS A 45 -6.44 -19.88 -5.84
CA LYS A 45 -7.90 -19.76 -5.61
C LYS A 45 -8.27 -19.67 -4.13
N ASP A 46 -7.50 -20.32 -3.25
CA ASP A 46 -7.65 -20.28 -1.79
C ASP A 46 -7.29 -18.91 -1.18
N ARG A 47 -6.69 -18.01 -1.98
CA ARG A 47 -6.37 -16.64 -1.56
C ARG A 47 -7.47 -15.63 -1.85
N ILE A 48 -8.57 -16.01 -2.50
CA ILE A 48 -9.67 -15.09 -2.77
C ILE A 48 -10.90 -15.55 -1.99
N VAL A 49 -11.46 -14.65 -1.19
CA VAL A 49 -12.73 -14.85 -0.50
C VAL A 49 -13.75 -13.85 -1.03
N GLU A 50 -14.79 -14.35 -1.68
CA GLU A 50 -15.90 -13.53 -2.18
C GLU A 50 -16.67 -12.87 -1.04
N ARG A 51 -17.15 -11.64 -1.28
CA ARG A 51 -18.01 -10.91 -0.35
C ARG A 51 -19.37 -10.61 -1.00
N ASN A 52 -20.37 -10.36 -0.16
CA ASN A 52 -21.73 -10.03 -0.60
C ASN A 52 -21.88 -8.57 -1.08
N ASP A 53 -20.87 -7.74 -0.88
CA ASP A 53 -20.88 -6.29 -1.17
C ASP A 53 -20.25 -5.93 -2.54
N GLY A 54 -20.00 -6.93 -3.39
CA GLY A 54 -19.42 -6.71 -4.72
C GLY A 54 -17.89 -6.68 -4.75
N TYR A 55 -17.24 -6.97 -3.64
CA TYR A 55 -15.78 -7.07 -3.52
C TYR A 55 -15.32 -8.49 -3.20
N CYS A 56 -14.00 -8.71 -3.21
CA CYS A 56 -13.36 -9.89 -2.66
C CYS A 56 -12.27 -9.48 -1.67
N ASP A 57 -11.98 -10.34 -0.70
CA ASP A 57 -10.79 -10.24 0.13
C ASP A 57 -9.67 -11.08 -0.51
N LEU A 58 -8.56 -10.45 -0.90
CA LEU A 58 -7.31 -11.11 -1.23
C LEU A 58 -6.53 -11.41 0.05
N ILE A 59 -6.42 -12.69 0.41
CA ILE A 59 -5.77 -13.18 1.62
C ILE A 59 -4.25 -13.19 1.44
N LEU A 60 -3.57 -12.44 2.29
CA LEU A 60 -2.12 -12.26 2.31
C LEU A 60 -1.43 -13.12 3.39
N LYS A 61 -2.15 -14.10 3.97
CA LYS A 61 -1.64 -15.00 5.02
C LYS A 61 -0.41 -15.77 4.52
N GLY A 62 0.75 -15.58 5.17
CA GLY A 62 2.00 -16.20 4.68
C GLY A 62 2.62 -15.49 3.48
N GLY A 63 2.28 -14.22 3.25
CA GLY A 63 2.85 -13.38 2.20
C GLY A 63 1.84 -13.01 1.12
N CYS A 64 2.15 -11.94 0.39
CA CYS A 64 1.37 -11.54 -0.78
C CYS A 64 1.73 -12.50 -1.93
N PRO A 65 0.73 -13.13 -2.58
CA PRO A 65 0.97 -14.07 -3.67
C PRO A 65 1.52 -13.43 -4.95
N LEU A 66 1.56 -12.08 -5.00
CA LEU A 66 1.98 -11.30 -6.16
C LEU A 66 3.41 -10.78 -6.02
N LEU A 67 4.15 -11.19 -4.98
CA LEU A 67 5.56 -10.87 -4.84
C LEU A 67 6.42 -11.89 -5.59
N ASP A 68 7.45 -11.41 -6.27
CA ASP A 68 8.49 -12.28 -6.83
C ASP A 68 9.47 -12.76 -5.74
N LYS A 69 10.48 -13.53 -6.15
CA LYS A 69 11.54 -14.05 -5.25
C LYS A 69 12.41 -12.95 -4.64
N LYS A 70 12.38 -11.74 -5.20
CA LYS A 70 13.10 -10.55 -4.71
C LYS A 70 12.18 -9.62 -3.91
N LEU A 71 10.95 -10.07 -3.59
CA LEU A 71 9.93 -9.30 -2.87
C LEU A 71 9.42 -8.08 -3.62
N LEU A 72 9.56 -8.07 -4.95
CA LEU A 72 9.03 -7.06 -5.83
C LEU A 72 7.60 -7.42 -6.25
N CYS A 73 6.73 -6.42 -6.27
CA CYS A 73 5.35 -6.61 -6.73
C CYS A 73 5.31 -6.84 -8.24
N THR A 74 4.87 -8.03 -8.65
CA THR A 74 4.74 -8.44 -10.07
C THR A 74 3.68 -7.64 -10.83
N ILE A 75 2.72 -7.04 -10.12
CA ILE A 75 1.65 -6.20 -10.70
C ILE A 75 1.83 -4.72 -10.39
N HIS A 76 3.05 -4.26 -10.07
CA HIS A 76 3.28 -2.90 -9.55
C HIS A 76 2.72 -1.78 -10.43
N LYS A 77 2.84 -1.93 -11.76
CA LYS A 77 2.40 -0.97 -12.80
C LYS A 77 1.11 -1.40 -13.51
N GLU A 78 0.57 -2.56 -13.14
CA GLU A 78 -0.64 -3.10 -13.77
C GLU A 78 -1.89 -2.39 -13.22
N PRO A 79 -2.94 -2.24 -14.03
CA PRO A 79 -4.19 -1.63 -13.59
C PRO A 79 -4.86 -2.40 -12.43
N TYR A 80 -4.46 -3.65 -12.21
CA TYR A 80 -5.03 -4.54 -11.20
C TYR A 80 -4.42 -4.37 -9.81
N ARG A 81 -3.39 -3.52 -9.63
CA ARG A 81 -2.83 -3.27 -8.29
C ARG A 81 -3.94 -2.70 -7.40
N PRO A 82 -4.31 -3.35 -6.27
CA PRO A 82 -5.41 -2.89 -5.45
C PRO A 82 -5.17 -1.45 -4.98
N LYS A 83 -6.20 -0.61 -5.03
CA LYS A 83 -6.09 0.82 -4.67
C LYS A 83 -5.47 1.03 -3.30
N ALA A 84 -5.86 0.22 -2.31
CA ALA A 84 -5.28 0.25 -0.98
C ALA A 84 -3.76 -0.03 -0.99
N CYS A 85 -3.25 -0.90 -1.87
CA CYS A 85 -1.82 -1.15 -2.03
C CYS A 85 -1.09 -0.03 -2.77
N GLN A 86 -1.77 0.76 -3.60
CA GLN A 86 -1.19 1.93 -4.30
C GLN A 86 -1.05 3.12 -3.35
N GLU A 87 -2.05 3.30 -2.49
CA GLU A 87 -2.12 4.42 -1.55
C GLU A 87 -1.27 4.15 -0.29
N TYR A 88 -1.07 2.90 0.12
CA TYR A 88 -0.33 2.59 1.34
C TYR A 88 1.11 3.15 1.36
N PRO A 89 1.57 3.81 2.45
CA PRO A 89 0.88 4.02 3.73
C PRO A 89 0.06 5.32 3.82
N PHE A 90 -0.01 6.14 2.75
CA PHE A 90 -0.62 7.47 2.71
C PHE A 90 -1.97 7.47 1.98
N PHE A 91 -3.07 7.51 2.72
CA PHE A 91 -4.42 7.62 2.14
C PHE A 91 -4.86 9.08 2.11
N VAL A 92 -4.72 9.70 0.94
CA VAL A 92 -5.00 11.13 0.76
C VAL A 92 -6.48 11.37 0.49
N LYS A 93 -7.05 12.36 1.18
CA LYS A 93 -8.38 12.95 0.96
C LYS A 93 -8.24 14.48 0.84
N PRO A 94 -9.28 15.22 0.39
CA PRO A 94 -9.17 16.64 0.01
C PRO A 94 -8.50 17.59 1.03
N SER A 95 -8.51 17.28 2.32
CA SER A 95 -7.91 18.11 3.38
C SER A 95 -7.19 17.31 4.47
N VAL A 96 -7.06 16.00 4.28
CA VAL A 96 -6.53 15.10 5.30
C VAL A 96 -5.73 13.98 4.66
N VAL A 97 -4.63 13.62 5.29
CA VAL A 97 -3.82 12.44 4.97
C VAL A 97 -3.90 11.48 6.13
N TYR A 98 -4.43 10.29 5.88
CA TYR A 98 -4.37 9.20 6.83
C TYR A 98 -3.06 8.42 6.61
N ILE A 99 -2.33 8.17 7.68
CA ILE A 99 -1.04 7.49 7.65
C ILE A 99 -1.15 6.20 8.44
N ALA A 100 -0.87 5.07 7.80
CA ALA A 100 -0.82 3.81 8.51
C ALA A 100 0.39 3.75 9.46
N GLU A 101 0.16 3.98 10.75
CA GLU A 101 1.18 3.98 11.80
C GLU A 101 1.83 2.60 11.94
N ALA A 102 1.08 1.54 11.63
CA ALA A 102 1.59 0.18 11.62
C ALA A 102 2.69 -0.06 10.56
N CYS A 103 2.91 0.84 9.60
CA CYS A 103 3.94 0.71 8.59
C CYS A 103 5.35 0.83 9.20
N PRO A 104 6.27 -0.13 9.01
CA PRO A 104 7.62 -0.03 9.57
C PRO A 104 8.38 1.23 9.12
N ALA A 105 8.23 1.63 7.85
CA ALA A 105 8.85 2.87 7.33
C ALA A 105 8.32 4.15 8.01
N VAL A 106 7.08 4.12 8.51
CA VAL A 106 6.51 5.23 9.30
C VAL A 106 7.08 5.19 10.72
N LYS A 107 7.07 4.01 11.37
CA LYS A 107 7.59 3.82 12.74
C LYS A 107 9.05 4.19 12.89
N ASP A 108 9.87 3.81 11.91
CA ASP A 108 11.30 4.06 11.92
C ASP A 108 11.64 5.51 11.56
N GLY A 109 10.64 6.31 11.20
CA GLY A 109 10.81 7.72 10.86
C GLY A 109 11.38 7.96 9.46
N THR A 110 11.54 6.92 8.63
CA THR A 110 12.01 7.03 7.23
C THR A 110 11.17 8.00 6.41
N LEU A 111 9.88 8.12 6.74
CA LEU A 111 8.94 8.96 6.01
C LEU A 111 8.71 10.35 6.65
N LYS A 112 9.47 10.74 7.70
CA LYS A 112 9.26 12.01 8.42
C LYS A 112 9.27 13.23 7.51
N GLU A 113 10.26 13.33 6.62
CA GLU A 113 10.35 14.47 5.69
C GLU A 113 9.15 14.53 4.74
N ILE A 114 8.65 13.39 4.29
CA ILE A 114 7.45 13.31 3.44
C ILE A 114 6.20 13.75 4.22
N ILE A 115 6.10 13.35 5.49
CA ILE A 115 4.98 13.74 6.37
C ILE A 115 4.96 15.26 6.55
N SER A 116 6.12 15.88 6.83
CA SER A 116 6.22 17.34 6.97
C SER A 116 5.81 18.08 5.70
N LYS A 117 6.13 17.55 4.51
CA LYS A 117 5.69 18.12 3.23
C LYS A 117 4.16 18.15 3.08
N PHE A 118 3.43 17.18 3.66
CA PHE A 118 1.97 17.23 3.67
C PHE A 118 1.44 18.32 4.63
N GLU A 119 2.07 18.47 5.79
CA GLU A 119 1.72 19.51 6.77
C GLU A 119 1.96 20.92 6.20
N GLU A 120 3.06 21.12 5.48
CA GLU A 120 3.39 22.39 4.78
C GLU A 120 2.35 22.77 3.73
N LEU A 121 1.65 21.79 3.14
CA LEU A 121 0.53 22.03 2.24
C LEU A 121 -0.80 22.34 2.97
N GLY A 122 -0.77 22.41 4.30
CA GLY A 122 -1.96 22.66 5.13
C GLY A 122 -2.89 21.46 5.26
N LEU A 123 -2.41 20.24 4.96
CA LEU A 123 -3.21 19.03 5.13
C LEU A 123 -3.17 18.56 6.59
N LYS A 124 -4.32 18.16 7.12
CA LYS A 124 -4.39 17.53 8.44
C LYS A 124 -3.81 16.11 8.37
N ILE A 125 -2.97 15.76 9.34
CA ILE A 125 -2.41 14.41 9.45
C ILE A 125 -3.18 13.60 10.50
N ILE A 126 -3.54 12.35 10.16
CA ILE A 126 -4.18 11.40 11.08
C ILE A 126 -3.47 10.06 10.98
N PHE A 127 -2.98 9.55 12.10
CA PHE A 127 -2.39 8.21 12.17
C PHE A 127 -3.48 7.15 12.40
N ILE A 128 -3.42 6.03 11.67
CA ILE A 128 -4.37 4.91 11.69
C ILE A 128 -3.70 3.54 11.73
#